data_AF-A0AAV4HX65-F1
#
_entry.id   AF-A0AAV4HX65-F1
#
_cell.length_a   1.000
_cell.length_b   1.000
_cell.length_c   1.000
_cell.angle_alpha   90.00
_cell.angle_beta   90.00
_cell.angle_gamma   90.00
#
_symmetry.space_group_name_H-M   'P 1'
#
loop_
_entity.id
_entity.type
_entity.pdbx_description
1 polymer ?
#
loop_
_entity_poly.entity_id
_entity_poly.type
_entity_poly.pdbx_seq_one_letter_code
_entity_poly.pdbx_strand_id
1 'polypeptide(L)'
;MVGTNHLKDAHKNSHSAPAFRKLKQDMETNWNLTYEIIESYMDQHDQVTVALCRSGRQKMCITTDELEVLRKAMATLEPFYDVTVGLSLERHPTVVKFIPLVNILKQMMSCNDSPLVVPLLQHLQERFKTIDKSPHLTMATALDPCYKRDRFPDTGASGSAIQKLKELASAIMLSQCSMHGIRRKRC
;
A
#
# COMPACT_ATOMS: atom_id res chain seq x y z
N MET A 1 19.65 16.22 -24.61
CA MET A 1 20.68 16.77 -23.70
C MET A 1 20.50 18.27 -23.35
N VAL A 2 19.54 19.02 -23.91
CA VAL A 2 19.38 20.47 -23.62
C VAL A 2 18.61 20.74 -22.31
N GLY A 3 17.63 19.90 -21.95
CA GLY A 3 16.76 20.15 -20.79
C GLY A 3 17.45 20.04 -19.41
N THR A 4 18.51 19.24 -19.29
CA THR A 4 19.18 19.00 -17.99
C THR A 4 20.00 20.19 -17.50
N ASN A 5 20.47 21.06 -18.40
CA ASN A 5 21.31 22.21 -18.05
C ASN A 5 20.46 23.33 -17.41
N HIS A 6 19.29 23.62 -17.99
CA HIS A 6 18.40 24.67 -17.46
C HIS A 6 17.82 24.35 -16.08
N LEU A 7 17.55 23.06 -15.78
CA LEU A 7 17.17 22.61 -14.44
C LEU A 7 18.28 22.84 -13.42
N LYS A 8 19.53 22.54 -13.79
CA LYS A 8 20.70 22.75 -12.92
C LYS A 8 20.93 24.23 -12.62
N ASP A 9 20.70 25.10 -13.59
CA ASP A 9 20.83 26.55 -13.42
C ASP A 9 19.67 27.15 -12.62
N ALA A 10 18.46 26.58 -12.70
CA ALA A 10 17.34 26.99 -11.86
C ALA A 10 17.58 26.69 -10.37
N HIS A 11 18.16 25.52 -10.05
CA HIS A 11 18.48 25.13 -8.66
C HIS A 11 19.56 25.99 -8.02
N LYS A 12 20.54 26.49 -8.79
CA LYS A 12 21.65 27.32 -8.29
C LYS A 12 21.21 28.73 -7.88
N ASN A 13 20.12 29.24 -8.48
CA ASN A 13 19.66 30.61 -8.28
C ASN A 13 18.63 30.75 -7.14
N SER A 14 18.13 29.65 -6.57
CA SER A 14 17.33 29.69 -5.34
C SER A 14 18.26 29.69 -4.13
N HIS A 15 18.22 30.76 -3.32
CA HIS A 15 19.11 31.03 -2.17
C HIS A 15 19.00 30.04 -0.98
N SER A 16 18.44 28.87 -1.19
CA SER A 16 18.35 27.77 -0.24
C SER A 16 18.31 26.47 -1.04
N ALA A 17 19.44 25.79 -1.25
CA ALA A 17 19.40 24.45 -1.81
C ALA A 17 20.51 23.55 -1.23
N PRO A 18 20.15 22.47 -0.50
CA PRO A 18 21.01 21.30 -0.40
C PRO A 18 21.06 20.64 -1.79
N ALA A 19 22.21 20.03 -2.12
CA ALA A 19 22.55 19.25 -3.32
C ALA A 19 21.50 19.10 -4.46
N PHE A 20 21.88 19.47 -5.70
CA PHE A 20 21.12 19.25 -6.94
C PHE A 20 20.47 17.85 -7.01
N ARG A 21 19.14 17.80 -7.12
CA ARG A 21 18.36 16.57 -7.29
C ARG A 21 17.85 16.47 -8.74
N LYS A 22 18.05 15.31 -9.37
CA LYS A 22 17.53 15.03 -10.71
C LYS A 22 16.06 14.61 -10.61
N LEU A 23 15.23 15.10 -11.53
CA LEU A 23 13.88 14.57 -11.74
C LEU A 23 13.96 13.08 -12.07
N LYS A 24 13.07 12.29 -11.45
CA LYS A 24 12.83 10.91 -11.84
C LYS A 24 12.00 10.91 -13.13
N GLN A 25 12.34 10.04 -14.08
CA GLN A 25 11.63 9.93 -15.36
C GLN A 25 10.66 8.76 -15.32
N ASP A 26 9.47 8.94 -15.88
CA ASP A 26 8.44 7.89 -15.99
C ASP A 26 8.90 6.72 -16.84
N MET A 27 8.78 5.53 -16.27
CA MET A 27 8.91 4.26 -16.96
C MET A 27 7.66 3.45 -16.65
N GLU A 28 6.95 3.04 -17.71
CA GLU A 28 5.61 2.42 -17.67
C GLU A 28 5.49 1.14 -16.81
N THR A 29 6.55 0.64 -16.18
CA THR A 29 6.59 -0.69 -15.58
C THR A 29 6.31 -0.75 -14.08
N ASN A 30 6.17 0.38 -13.37
CA ASN A 30 5.87 0.34 -11.93
C ASN A 30 5.13 1.59 -11.45
N TRP A 31 3.88 1.42 -11.00
CA TRP A 31 3.11 2.54 -10.45
C TRP A 31 3.74 3.16 -9.20
N ASN A 32 4.55 2.42 -8.44
CA ASN A 32 5.33 2.99 -7.33
C ASN A 32 6.32 4.04 -7.87
N LEU A 33 6.94 3.76 -9.01
CA LEU A 33 7.83 4.71 -9.68
C LEU A 33 7.01 5.92 -10.16
N THR A 34 5.86 5.69 -10.78
CA THR A 34 4.96 6.78 -11.22
C THR A 34 4.58 7.69 -10.05
N TYR A 35 4.23 7.13 -8.89
CA TYR A 35 3.97 7.90 -7.67
C TYR A 35 5.18 8.76 -7.27
N GLU A 36 6.37 8.16 -7.19
CA GLU A 36 7.61 8.86 -6.84
C GLU A 36 8.01 9.96 -7.83
N ILE A 37 7.66 9.82 -9.11
CA ILE A 37 7.92 10.83 -10.13
C ILE A 37 7.02 12.02 -9.96
N ILE A 38 5.72 11.78 -9.73
CA ILE A 38 4.76 12.85 -9.49
C ILE A 38 5.14 13.60 -8.22
N GLU A 39 5.49 12.90 -7.14
CA GLU A 39 6.00 13.49 -5.91
C GLU A 39 7.26 14.34 -6.16
N SER A 40 8.26 13.78 -6.84
CA SER A 40 9.49 14.51 -7.19
C SER A 40 9.23 15.72 -8.08
N TYR A 41 8.23 15.67 -8.97
CA TYR A 41 7.84 16.79 -9.79
C TYR A 41 7.24 17.90 -8.95
N MET A 42 6.32 17.57 -8.03
CA MET A 42 5.66 18.53 -7.16
C MET A 42 6.67 19.28 -6.27
N ASP A 43 7.66 18.57 -5.73
CA ASP A 43 8.76 19.16 -4.94
C ASP A 43 9.62 20.15 -5.74
N GLN A 44 9.72 19.95 -7.06
CA GLN A 44 10.56 20.74 -7.95
C GLN A 44 9.74 21.67 -8.85
N HIS A 45 8.44 21.83 -8.62
CA HIS A 45 7.51 22.51 -9.52
C HIS A 45 7.99 23.91 -9.93
N ASP A 46 8.44 24.72 -8.98
CA ASP A 46 8.96 26.07 -9.25
C ASP A 46 10.18 26.05 -10.19
N GLN A 47 11.10 25.14 -9.93
CA GLN A 47 12.35 25.02 -10.69
C GLN A 47 12.08 24.49 -12.10
N VAL A 48 11.15 23.55 -12.24
CA VAL A 48 10.69 23.04 -13.52
C VAL A 48 9.99 24.13 -14.32
N THR A 49 9.11 24.90 -13.67
CA THR A 49 8.40 26.03 -14.29
C THR A 49 9.39 27.07 -14.82
N VAL A 50 10.38 27.47 -14.01
CA VAL A 50 11.45 28.38 -14.44
C VAL A 50 12.23 27.82 -15.63
N ALA A 51 12.60 26.54 -15.60
CA ALA A 51 13.33 25.90 -16.70
C ALA A 51 12.50 25.83 -18.00
N LEU A 52 11.21 25.54 -17.90
CA LEU A 52 10.28 25.51 -19.04
C LEU A 52 10.11 26.90 -19.65
N CYS A 53 9.90 27.93 -18.81
CA CYS A 53 9.81 29.32 -19.25
C CYS A 53 11.08 29.78 -19.98
N ARG A 54 12.26 29.48 -19.41
CA ARG A 54 13.56 29.78 -20.05
C ARG A 54 13.76 29.05 -21.38
N SER A 55 13.16 27.88 -21.53
CA SER A 55 13.23 27.09 -22.75
C SER A 55 12.17 27.48 -23.80
N GLY A 56 11.35 28.51 -23.54
CA GLY A 56 10.24 28.93 -24.40
C GLY A 56 9.08 27.92 -24.44
N ARG A 57 8.96 27.06 -23.43
CA ARG A 57 7.96 25.97 -23.33
C ARG A 57 6.93 26.23 -22.24
N GLN A 58 6.56 27.49 -22.00
CA GLN A 58 5.60 27.87 -20.96
C GLN A 58 4.23 27.17 -21.07
N LYS A 59 3.83 26.72 -22.26
CA LYS A 59 2.59 25.95 -22.48
C LYS A 59 2.60 24.56 -21.80
N MET A 60 3.77 24.07 -21.38
CA MET A 60 3.92 22.79 -20.66
C MET A 60 3.95 22.97 -19.14
N CYS A 61 3.87 24.21 -18.63
CA CYS A 61 3.84 24.46 -17.19
C CYS A 61 2.50 24.01 -16.62
N ILE A 62 2.55 23.24 -15.54
CA ILE A 62 1.36 22.89 -14.76
C ILE A 62 0.97 24.10 -13.91
N THR A 63 -0.31 24.45 -13.97
CA THR A 63 -0.88 25.56 -13.21
C THR A 63 -0.97 25.25 -11.72
N THR A 64 -1.16 26.28 -10.89
CA THR A 64 -1.36 26.11 -9.45
C THR A 64 -2.60 25.28 -9.13
N ASP A 65 -3.68 25.45 -9.91
CA ASP A 65 -4.92 24.69 -9.72
C ASP A 65 -4.72 23.20 -10.04
N GLU A 66 -4.03 22.88 -11.13
CA GLU A 66 -3.67 21.51 -11.47
C GLU A 66 -2.72 20.89 -10.43
N LEU A 67 -1.80 21.69 -9.87
CA LEU A 67 -0.92 21.24 -8.78
C LEU A 67 -1.71 20.90 -7.51
N GLU A 68 -2.76 21.66 -7.20
CA GLU A 68 -3.65 21.38 -6.07
C GLU A 68 -4.44 20.08 -6.28
N VAL A 69 -4.92 19.85 -7.50
CA VAL A 69 -5.57 18.59 -7.87
C VAL A 69 -4.61 17.41 -7.73
N LEU A 70 -3.36 17.55 -8.20
CA LEU A 70 -2.32 16.55 -8.04
C LEU A 70 -2.03 16.27 -6.56
N ARG A 71 -1.95 17.29 -5.71
CA ARG A 71 -1.71 17.11 -4.27
C ARG A 71 -2.82 16.30 -3.61
N LYS A 72 -4.08 16.61 -3.91
CA LYS A 72 -5.23 15.85 -3.40
C LYS A 72 -5.23 14.41 -3.89
N ALA A 73 -4.88 14.19 -5.16
CA ALA A 73 -4.76 12.86 -5.72
C ALA A 73 -3.65 12.04 -5.04
N MET A 74 -2.45 12.62 -4.90
CA MET A 74 -1.30 11.99 -4.24
C MET A 74 -1.59 11.64 -2.78
N ALA A 75 -2.23 12.53 -2.03
CA ALA A 75 -2.65 12.26 -0.65
C ALA A 75 -3.69 11.13 -0.56
N THR A 76 -4.56 11.00 -1.58
CA THR A 76 -5.53 9.88 -1.65
C THR A 76 -4.84 8.55 -1.98
N LEU A 77 -3.77 8.58 -2.78
CA LEU A 77 -3.02 7.40 -3.23
C LEU A 77 -1.92 6.96 -2.27
N GLU A 78 -1.45 7.85 -1.40
CA GLU A 78 -0.37 7.61 -0.43
C GLU A 78 -0.56 6.31 0.39
N PRO A 79 -1.74 6.01 0.96
CA PRO A 79 -1.93 4.76 1.70
C PRO A 79 -1.69 3.50 0.84
N PHE A 80 -2.04 3.55 -0.44
CA PHE A 80 -1.81 2.43 -1.34
C PHE A 80 -0.32 2.29 -1.64
N TYR A 81 0.38 3.41 -1.84
CA TYR A 81 1.80 3.45 -2.13
C TYR A 81 2.58 2.83 -0.97
N ASP A 82 2.31 3.26 0.25
CA ASP A 82 2.94 2.73 1.47
C ASP A 82 2.75 1.22 1.62
N VAL A 83 1.51 0.76 1.44
CA VAL A 83 1.19 -0.67 1.52
C VAL A 83 1.96 -1.45 0.46
N THR A 84 2.07 -0.92 -0.75
CA THR A 84 2.63 -1.65 -1.88
C THR A 84 4.15 -1.63 -1.88
N VAL A 85 4.78 -0.52 -1.50
CA VAL A 85 6.22 -0.47 -1.23
C VAL A 85 6.56 -1.39 -0.07
N GLY A 86 5.82 -1.34 1.03
CA GLY A 86 6.01 -2.23 2.17
C GLY A 86 6.00 -3.71 1.76
N LEU A 87 4.98 -4.13 1.00
CA LEU A 87 4.89 -5.50 0.47
C LEU A 87 6.00 -5.84 -0.54
N SER A 88 6.45 -4.88 -1.35
CA SER A 88 7.51 -5.10 -2.36
C SER A 88 8.90 -5.26 -1.74
N LEU A 89 9.12 -4.68 -0.55
CA LEU A 89 10.38 -4.79 0.20
C LEU A 89 10.50 -6.12 0.96
N GLU A 90 9.39 -6.83 1.17
CA GLU A 90 9.40 -8.12 1.85
C GLU A 90 9.97 -9.22 0.94
N ARG A 91 11.00 -9.93 1.42
CA ARG A 91 11.57 -11.09 0.70
C ARG A 91 10.54 -12.22 0.49
N HIS A 92 9.59 -12.33 1.42
CA HIS A 92 8.48 -13.28 1.38
C HIS A 92 7.21 -12.60 1.92
N PRO A 93 6.46 -11.87 1.08
CA PRO A 93 5.21 -11.26 1.51
C PRO A 93 4.26 -12.36 1.99
N THR A 94 3.95 -12.34 3.29
CA THR A 94 3.12 -13.40 3.87
C THR A 94 1.66 -13.10 3.54
N VAL A 95 0.98 -14.05 2.89
CA VAL A 95 -0.40 -13.85 2.39
C VAL A 95 -1.36 -13.39 3.50
N VAL A 96 -1.08 -13.75 4.77
CA VAL A 96 -1.83 -13.33 5.96
C VAL A 96 -1.93 -11.81 6.15
N LYS A 97 -1.02 -11.02 5.57
CA LYS A 97 -1.03 -9.56 5.68
C LYS A 97 -2.08 -8.90 4.80
N PHE A 98 -2.53 -9.57 3.73
CA PHE A 98 -3.41 -8.92 2.77
C PHE A 98 -4.81 -8.65 3.34
N ILE A 99 -5.37 -9.56 4.15
CA ILE A 99 -6.66 -9.36 4.82
C ILE A 99 -6.66 -8.05 5.65
N PRO A 100 -5.74 -7.86 6.62
CA PRO A 100 -5.71 -6.64 7.43
C PRO A 100 -5.34 -5.41 6.60
N LEU A 101 -4.46 -5.52 5.61
CA LEU A 101 -4.09 -4.39 4.75
C LEU A 101 -5.26 -3.90 3.91
N VAL A 102 -6.05 -4.80 3.32
CA VAL A 102 -7.25 -4.44 2.55
C VAL A 102 -8.27 -3.74 3.44
N ASN A 103 -8.44 -4.19 4.69
CA ASN A 103 -9.35 -3.54 5.63
C ASN A 103 -8.88 -2.14 6.02
N ILE A 104 -7.60 -1.99 6.31
CA ILE A 104 -7.00 -0.70 6.65
C ILE A 104 -7.20 0.27 5.47
N LEU A 105 -6.93 -0.16 4.24
CA LEU A 105 -7.16 0.67 3.05
C LEU A 105 -8.64 1.08 2.92
N LYS A 106 -9.59 0.15 3.11
CA LYS A 106 -11.02 0.48 3.11
C LYS A 106 -11.38 1.52 4.18
N GLN A 107 -10.82 1.38 5.37
CA GLN A 107 -11.06 2.30 6.49
C GLN A 107 -10.49 3.69 6.20
N MET A 108 -9.25 3.78 5.72
CA MET A 108 -8.62 5.06 5.36
C MET A 108 -9.43 5.79 4.27
N MET A 109 -9.95 5.04 3.29
CA MET A 109 -10.78 5.59 2.22
C MET A 109 -12.17 6.04 2.72
N SER A 110 -12.68 5.49 3.82
CA SER A 110 -14.00 5.86 4.36
C SER A 110 -14.04 7.27 4.97
N CYS A 111 -12.87 7.86 5.25
CA CYS A 111 -12.73 9.20 5.84
C CYS A 111 -12.28 10.27 4.82
N ASN A 112 -12.24 9.93 3.53
CA ASN A 112 -11.73 10.79 2.47
C ASN A 112 -12.85 11.15 1.47
N ASP A 113 -13.02 12.45 1.18
CA ASP A 113 -14.05 12.98 0.27
C ASP A 113 -13.56 13.13 -1.18
N SER A 114 -12.38 12.60 -1.51
CA SER A 114 -11.80 12.67 -2.85
C SER A 114 -12.64 11.88 -3.87
N PRO A 115 -12.84 12.41 -5.09
CA PRO A 115 -13.56 11.69 -6.15
C PRO A 115 -12.88 10.38 -6.56
N LEU A 116 -11.60 10.20 -6.22
CA LEU A 116 -10.86 8.96 -6.47
C LEU A 116 -11.24 7.83 -5.51
N VAL A 117 -11.85 8.14 -4.36
CA VAL A 117 -12.18 7.15 -3.32
C VAL A 117 -13.16 6.10 -3.83
N VAL A 118 -14.21 6.53 -4.53
CA VAL A 118 -15.25 5.63 -5.06
C VAL A 118 -14.66 4.57 -6.02
N PRO A 119 -13.95 4.95 -7.10
CA PRO A 119 -13.37 3.97 -8.00
C PRO A 119 -12.26 3.12 -7.33
N LEU A 120 -11.45 3.71 -6.45
CA LEU A 120 -10.41 2.96 -5.72
C LEU A 120 -11.02 1.89 -4.81
N LEU A 121 -12.09 2.21 -4.08
CA LEU A 121 -12.81 1.25 -3.24
C LEU A 121 -13.46 0.15 -4.07
N GLN A 122 -14.08 0.49 -5.21
CA GLN A 122 -14.67 -0.50 -6.11
C GLN A 122 -13.61 -1.49 -6.61
N HIS A 123 -12.49 -1.00 -7.16
CA HIS A 123 -11.41 -1.86 -7.63
C HIS A 123 -10.76 -2.68 -6.50
N LEU A 124 -10.58 -2.09 -5.32
CA LEU A 124 -10.06 -2.80 -4.15
C LEU A 124 -10.98 -3.94 -3.73
N GLN A 125 -12.29 -3.69 -3.68
CA GLN A 125 -13.29 -4.71 -3.36
C GLN A 125 -13.34 -5.81 -4.41
N GLU A 126 -13.34 -5.47 -5.70
CA GLU A 126 -13.37 -6.45 -6.79
C GLU A 126 -12.13 -7.34 -6.80
N ARG A 127 -10.95 -6.75 -6.64
CA ARG A 127 -9.66 -7.46 -6.68
C ARG A 127 -9.48 -8.40 -5.50
N PHE A 128 -9.99 -8.03 -4.32
CA PHE A 128 -9.84 -8.81 -3.09
C PHE A 128 -11.13 -9.48 -2.60
N LYS A 129 -12.17 -9.57 -3.44
CA LYS A 129 -13.49 -10.13 -3.07
C LYS A 129 -13.48 -11.55 -2.50
N THR A 130 -12.45 -12.34 -2.82
CA THR A 130 -12.33 -13.75 -2.41
C THR A 130 -11.34 -13.96 -1.28
N ILE A 131 -10.62 -12.92 -0.84
CA ILE A 131 -9.50 -13.09 0.07
C ILE A 131 -9.93 -13.65 1.43
N ASP A 132 -11.06 -13.16 1.93
CA ASP A 132 -11.63 -13.57 3.22
C ASP A 132 -12.42 -14.89 3.14
N LYS A 133 -12.67 -15.40 1.92
CA LYS A 133 -13.40 -16.65 1.68
C LYS A 133 -12.51 -17.89 1.85
N SER A 134 -11.19 -17.72 1.82
CA SER A 134 -10.25 -18.83 2.01
C SER A 134 -10.12 -19.16 3.50
N PRO A 135 -10.61 -20.32 3.98
CA PRO A 135 -10.57 -20.65 5.40
C PRO A 135 -9.12 -20.73 5.91
N HIS A 136 -8.18 -21.21 5.10
CA HIS A 136 -6.77 -21.28 5.46
C HIS A 136 -6.16 -19.91 5.70
N LEU A 137 -6.49 -18.93 4.86
CA LEU A 137 -5.95 -17.59 4.97
C LEU A 137 -6.56 -16.84 6.15
N THR A 138 -7.86 -16.96 6.33
CA THR A 138 -8.60 -16.42 7.48
C THR A 138 -8.09 -17.04 8.79
N MET A 139 -7.84 -18.35 8.84
CA MET A 139 -7.25 -19.00 10.02
C MET A 139 -5.80 -18.57 10.26
N ALA A 140 -4.96 -18.52 9.24
CA ALA A 140 -3.56 -18.12 9.37
C ALA A 140 -3.43 -16.65 9.82
N THR A 141 -4.26 -15.76 9.30
CA THR A 141 -4.33 -14.36 9.74
C THR A 141 -4.84 -14.24 11.18
N ALA A 142 -5.80 -15.07 11.60
CA ALA A 142 -6.31 -15.08 12.97
C ALA A 142 -5.32 -15.65 14.00
N LEU A 143 -4.40 -16.53 13.56
CA LEU A 143 -3.33 -17.08 14.39
C LEU A 143 -2.15 -16.13 14.56
N ASP A 144 -1.97 -15.17 13.64
CA ASP A 144 -0.86 -14.24 13.69
C ASP A 144 -1.04 -13.24 14.84
N PRO A 145 -0.16 -13.25 15.87
CA PRO A 145 -0.27 -12.37 17.03
C PRO A 145 -0.22 -10.87 16.70
N CYS A 146 0.32 -10.51 15.53
CA CYS A 146 0.42 -9.13 15.08
C CYS A 146 -0.95 -8.55 14.68
N TYR A 147 -1.93 -9.40 14.37
CA TYR A 147 -3.26 -9.00 13.91
C TYR A 147 -4.30 -9.34 14.97
N LYS A 148 -4.49 -8.39 15.91
CA LYS A 148 -5.56 -8.45 16.91
C LYS A 148 -6.95 -8.47 16.23
N ARG A 149 -7.95 -9.01 16.94
CA ARG A 149 -9.32 -9.27 16.43
C ARG A 149 -10.00 -8.08 15.76
N ASP A 150 -9.62 -6.86 16.12
CA ASP A 150 -10.14 -5.60 15.61
C ASP A 150 -9.73 -5.30 14.15
N ARG A 151 -8.71 -5.99 13.62
CA ARG A 151 -8.27 -5.81 12.22
C ARG A 151 -8.87 -6.82 11.24
N PHE A 152 -9.77 -7.67 11.72
CA PHE A 152 -10.48 -8.64 10.89
C PHE A 152 -11.68 -8.00 10.16
N PRO A 153 -11.93 -8.37 8.87
CA PRO A 153 -12.92 -7.69 8.02
C PRO A 153 -14.36 -7.86 8.47
N ASP A 154 -14.61 -8.94 9.20
CA ASP A 154 -15.92 -9.36 9.62
C ASP A 154 -15.81 -10.12 10.93
N THR A 155 -16.48 -9.60 11.95
CA THR A 155 -16.61 -10.25 13.26
C THR A 155 -17.14 -11.68 13.12
N GLY A 156 -17.97 -11.94 12.09
CA GLY A 156 -18.48 -13.26 11.74
C GLY A 156 -17.43 -14.22 11.16
N ALA A 157 -16.69 -13.80 10.12
CA ALA A 157 -15.61 -14.60 9.53
C ALA A 157 -14.48 -14.91 10.52
N SER A 158 -14.09 -13.93 11.36
CA SER A 158 -13.11 -14.13 12.42
C SER A 158 -13.59 -15.13 13.47
N GLY A 159 -14.85 -14.99 13.91
CA GLY A 159 -15.47 -15.91 14.86
C GLY A 159 -15.52 -17.35 14.33
N SER A 160 -15.91 -17.53 13.07
CA SER A 160 -15.93 -18.82 12.40
C SER A 160 -14.53 -19.45 12.27
N ALA A 161 -13.51 -18.65 11.92
CA ALA A 161 -12.14 -19.12 11.84
C ALA A 161 -11.58 -19.53 13.21
N ILE A 162 -11.81 -18.74 14.25
CA ILE A 162 -11.40 -19.06 15.63
C ILE A 162 -12.11 -20.32 16.12
N GLN A 163 -13.39 -20.50 15.80
CA GLN A 163 -14.14 -21.68 16.16
C GLN A 163 -13.57 -22.95 15.48
N LYS A 164 -13.27 -22.88 14.19
CA LYS A 164 -12.58 -23.97 13.46
C LYS A 164 -11.21 -24.29 14.05
N LEU A 165 -10.44 -23.26 14.44
CA LEU A 165 -9.14 -23.44 15.08
C LEU A 165 -9.27 -24.16 16.43
N LYS A 166 -10.29 -23.81 17.24
CA LYS A 166 -10.59 -24.51 18.50
C LYS A 166 -10.97 -25.97 18.27
N GLU A 167 -11.79 -26.25 17.27
CA GLU A 167 -12.20 -27.61 16.90
C GLU A 167 -11.00 -28.46 16.48
N LEU A 168 -10.15 -27.95 15.58
CA LEU A 168 -8.93 -28.63 15.16
C LEU A 168 -7.96 -28.86 16.33
N ALA A 169 -7.76 -27.88 17.19
CA ALA A 169 -6.93 -28.02 18.38
C ALA A 169 -7.46 -29.10 19.32
N SER A 170 -8.79 -29.15 19.53
CA SER A 170 -9.42 -30.18 20.37
C SER A 170 -9.25 -31.59 19.79
N ALA A 171 -9.39 -31.76 18.47
CA ALA A 171 -9.18 -33.04 17.79
C ALA A 171 -7.72 -33.54 17.89
N ILE A 172 -6.75 -32.62 17.80
CA ILE A 172 -5.33 -32.93 17.98
C ILE A 172 -5.07 -33.35 19.44
N MET A 173 -5.62 -32.65 20.42
CA MET A 173 -5.46 -33.00 21.83
C MET A 173 -6.07 -34.38 22.16
N LEU A 174 -7.24 -34.70 21.61
CA LEU A 174 -7.90 -36.00 21.79
C LEU A 174 -7.12 -37.15 21.12
N SER A 175 -6.59 -36.94 19.92
CA SER A 175 -5.76 -37.94 19.22
C SER A 175 -4.40 -38.18 19.91
N GLN A 176 -3.79 -37.14 20.48
CA GLN A 176 -2.56 -37.28 21.28
C GLN A 176 -2.80 -37.99 22.62
N CYS A 177 -3.96 -37.77 23.28
CA CYS A 177 -4.37 -38.53 24.47
C CYS A 177 -4.57 -40.02 24.17
N SER A 178 -5.15 -40.37 23.02
CA SER A 178 -5.29 -41.77 22.59
C SER A 178 -3.94 -42.45 22.36
N MET A 179 -2.99 -41.74 21.73
CA MET A 179 -1.63 -42.25 21.48
C MET A 179 -0.78 -42.41 22.76
N HIS A 180 -0.94 -41.53 23.75
CA HIS A 180 -0.28 -41.67 25.06
C HIS A 180 -0.91 -42.76 25.94
N GLY A 181 -2.23 -43.02 25.81
CA GLY A 181 -2.91 -44.12 26.49
C GLY A 181 -2.51 -45.51 25.99
N ILE A 182 -2.11 -45.63 24.72
CA ILE A 182 -1.63 -46.90 24.13
C ILE A 182 -0.18 -47.21 24.55
N ARG A 183 0.68 -46.19 24.77
CA ARG A 183 2.07 -46.38 25.24
C ARG A 183 2.19 -46.85 26.70
N ARG A 184 1.16 -46.68 27.53
CA ARG A 184 1.18 -47.14 28.95
C ARG A 184 0.68 -48.57 29.19
N LYS A 185 0.19 -49.27 28.17
CA LYS A 185 -0.32 -50.66 28.30
C LYS A 185 0.66 -51.75 27.83
N ARG A 186 1.95 -51.42 27.71
CA ARG A 186 2.99 -52.38 27.33
C ARG A 186 4.12 -52.38 28.38
N CYS A 187 3.76 -52.72 29.62
CA CYS A 187 4.65 -53.28 30.63
C CYS A 187 3.92 -54.47 31.26
#